data_AF-A0A1D2W790-F1
#
_entry.id   AF-A0A1D2W790-F1
#
_cell.length_a   1.000
_cell.length_b   1.000
_cell.length_c   1.000
_cell.angle_alpha   90.00
_cell.angle_beta   90.00
_cell.angle_gamma   90.00
#
_symmetry.space_group_name_H-M   'P 1'
#
loop_
_entity.id
_entity.type
_entity.pdbx_description
1 polymer ?
#
loop_
_entity_poly.entity_id
_entity_poly.type
_entity_poly.pdbx_seq_one_letter_code
_entity_poly.pdbx_strand_id
1 'polypeptide(L)'
;MYIKLIKKNLYEDLAKEYCQSEVTSCPAFSEGQEFITRFEKPEGFCDWAWNDIHKFVTVLLSGGNFSKDIFQGWMKDDKTMIACCTDAIRPVTFKIERIDE
;
A
#
# COMPACT_ATOMS: atom_id res chain seq x y z
N MET A 1 -9.17 0.21 10.03
CA MET A 1 -7.91 -0.14 9.35
C MET A 1 -6.91 0.97 9.55
N TYR A 2 -5.72 0.59 10.01
CA TYR A 2 -4.55 1.45 10.07
C TYR A 2 -3.70 1.19 8.82
N ILE A 3 -3.31 2.26 8.14
CA ILE A 3 -2.44 2.20 6.96
C ILE A 3 -1.22 3.07 7.26
N LYS A 4 -0.03 2.50 7.14
CA LYS A 4 1.24 3.20 7.31
C LYS A 4 2.07 3.09 6.06
N LEU A 5 2.61 4.20 5.58
CA LEU A 5 3.61 4.18 4.53
C LEU A 5 4.94 3.72 5.08
N ILE A 6 5.49 2.64 4.51
CA ILE A 6 6.74 2.03 4.95
C ILE A 6 7.92 2.53 4.14
N LYS A 7 7.78 2.59 2.83
CA LYS A 7 8.90 2.89 1.94
C LYS A 7 8.42 3.52 0.64
N LYS A 8 9.16 4.52 0.17
CA LYS A 8 9.06 5.04 -1.19
C LYS A 8 10.23 4.49 -2.01
N ASN A 9 9.99 4.15 -3.26
CA ASN A 9 11.04 3.70 -4.15
C ASN A 9 11.04 4.46 -5.48
N LEU A 10 12.12 4.32 -6.23
CA LEU A 10 12.28 4.79 -7.60
C LEU A 10 13.19 3.81 -8.34
N TYR A 11 12.69 3.19 -9.40
CA TYR A 11 13.50 2.37 -10.30
C TYR A 11 14.11 3.31 -11.34
N GLU A 12 15.30 3.83 -11.02
CA GLU A 12 15.97 4.84 -11.84
C GLU A 12 16.29 4.38 -13.26
N ASP A 13 16.60 3.10 -13.44
CA ASP A 13 16.83 2.47 -14.74
C ASP A 13 15.60 2.55 -15.62
N LEU A 14 14.44 2.12 -15.11
CA LEU A 14 13.16 2.20 -15.82
C LEU A 14 12.74 3.66 -16.05
N ALA A 15 12.98 4.53 -15.06
CA ALA A 15 12.70 5.95 -15.19
C ALA A 15 13.49 6.57 -16.35
N LYS A 16 14.80 6.30 -16.43
CA LYS A 16 15.69 6.83 -17.48
C LYS A 16 15.32 6.32 -18.88
N GLU A 17 14.86 5.07 -18.98
CA GLU A 17 14.52 4.45 -20.27
C GLU A 17 13.13 4.86 -20.78
N TYR A 18 12.13 4.92 -19.89
CA TYR A 18 10.72 5.02 -20.29
C TYR A 18 10.05 6.36 -19.96
N CYS A 19 10.61 7.20 -19.07
CA CYS A 19 10.01 8.49 -18.75
C CYS A 19 10.52 9.60 -19.67
N GLN A 20 9.62 10.46 -20.13
CA GLN A 20 9.98 11.60 -21.00
C GLN A 20 10.78 12.69 -20.28
N SER A 21 10.72 12.72 -18.95
CA SER A 21 11.39 13.70 -18.09
C SER A 21 11.97 13.01 -16.87
N GLU A 22 12.91 13.69 -16.20
CA GLU A 22 13.39 13.23 -14.90
C GLU A 22 12.22 13.13 -13.91
N VAL A 23 12.11 11.97 -13.27
CA VAL A 23 11.09 11.66 -12.28
C VAL A 23 11.74 11.35 -10.94
N THR A 24 11.10 11.78 -9.88
CA THR A 24 11.51 11.51 -8.50
C THR A 24 10.56 10.52 -7.84
N SER A 25 10.92 10.08 -6.62
CA SER A 25 10.02 9.27 -5.78
C SER A 25 8.63 9.93 -5.65
N CYS A 26 7.59 9.11 -5.44
CA CYS A 26 6.21 9.57 -5.44
C CYS A 26 5.99 10.85 -4.57
N PRO A 27 5.50 11.97 -5.13
CA PRO A 27 5.32 13.21 -4.38
C PRO A 27 4.06 13.21 -3.50
N ALA A 28 3.13 12.29 -3.74
CA ALA A 28 1.83 12.26 -3.05
C ALA A 28 1.91 11.80 -1.59
N PHE A 29 3.04 11.23 -1.17
CA PHE A 29 3.19 10.66 0.16
C PHE A 29 4.58 10.88 0.77
N SER A 30 4.64 10.71 2.10
CA SER A 30 5.87 10.76 2.91
C SER A 30 6.07 9.47 3.70
N GLU A 31 7.32 9.03 3.88
CA GLU A 31 7.62 7.84 4.70
C GLU A 31 7.16 8.03 6.15
N GLY A 32 6.57 6.98 6.72
CA GLY A 32 5.97 7.02 8.04
C GLY A 32 4.59 7.67 8.11
N GLN A 33 4.06 8.23 7.02
CA GLN A 33 2.71 8.79 6.98
C GLN A 33 1.65 7.73 7.32
N GLU A 34 0.64 8.14 8.08
CA GLU A 34 -0.36 7.25 8.67
C GLU A 34 -1.77 7.69 8.30
N PHE A 35 -2.65 6.71 8.10
CA PHE A 35 -4.06 6.92 7.81
C PHE A 35 -4.90 5.91 8.59
N ILE A 36 -6.10 6.33 8.98
CA ILE A 36 -7.11 5.47 9.58
C ILE A 36 -8.35 5.51 8.71
N THR A 37 -8.86 4.34 8.33
CA THR A 37 -10.10 4.26 7.54
C THR A 37 -10.90 2.98 7.81
N ARG A 38 -12.14 2.95 7.29
CA ARG A 38 -12.97 1.75 7.14
C ARG A 38 -13.00 1.40 5.64
N PHE A 39 -14.19 1.30 5.04
CA PHE A 39 -14.34 0.93 3.62
C PHE A 39 -14.09 2.09 2.65
N GLU A 40 -14.03 3.32 3.15
CA GLU A 40 -13.87 4.54 2.37
C GLU A 40 -12.40 4.91 2.16
N LYS A 41 -12.12 5.72 1.13
CA LYS A 41 -10.79 6.28 0.95
C LYS A 41 -10.48 7.30 2.07
N PRO A 42 -9.31 7.23 2.73
CA PRO A 42 -8.91 8.29 3.67
C PRO A 42 -8.78 9.65 2.96
N GLU A 43 -9.09 10.73 3.67
CA GLU A 43 -8.84 12.08 3.17
C GLU A 43 -7.35 12.27 2.85
N GLY A 44 -7.05 12.93 1.73
CA GLY A 44 -5.67 13.16 1.29
C GLY A 44 -4.94 11.93 0.74
N PHE A 45 -5.58 10.76 0.66
CA PHE A 45 -4.98 9.57 0.05
C PHE A 45 -5.07 9.64 -1.48
N CYS A 46 -3.98 9.30 -2.17
CA CYS A 46 -3.91 9.24 -3.64
C CYS A 46 -4.92 8.22 -4.21
N ASP A 47 -5.75 8.63 -5.17
CA ASP A 47 -6.81 7.79 -5.76
C ASP A 47 -6.29 6.51 -6.42
N TRP A 48 -5.18 6.60 -7.15
CA TRP A 48 -4.56 5.42 -7.76
C TRP A 48 -4.09 4.44 -6.69
N ALA A 49 -3.28 4.91 -5.74
CA ALA A 49 -2.79 4.05 -4.66
C ALA A 49 -3.96 3.44 -3.86
N TRP A 50 -5.05 4.18 -3.67
CA TRP A 50 -6.25 3.66 -3.01
C TRP A 50 -6.87 2.49 -3.78
N ASN A 51 -7.12 2.67 -5.08
CA ASN A 51 -7.67 1.63 -5.93
C ASN A 51 -6.84 0.32 -5.86
N ASP A 52 -5.51 0.45 -5.80
CA ASP A 52 -4.61 -0.71 -5.73
C ASP A 52 -4.75 -1.49 -4.41
N ILE A 53 -4.85 -0.76 -3.28
CA ILE A 53 -4.84 -1.38 -1.95
C ILE A 53 -6.23 -1.66 -1.39
N HIS A 54 -7.29 -1.08 -1.96
CA HIS A 54 -8.67 -1.14 -1.45
C HIS A 54 -9.17 -2.57 -1.25
N LYS A 55 -8.81 -3.49 -2.14
CA LYS A 55 -9.15 -4.92 -2.02
C LYS A 55 -8.60 -5.54 -0.73
N PHE A 56 -7.37 -5.22 -0.33
CA PHE A 56 -6.76 -5.75 0.89
C PHE A 56 -7.43 -5.16 2.13
N VAL A 57 -7.73 -3.86 2.09
CA VAL A 57 -8.50 -3.16 3.15
C VAL A 57 -9.86 -3.82 3.32
N THR A 58 -10.57 -4.06 2.22
CA THR A 58 -11.91 -4.67 2.22
C THR A 58 -11.89 -6.10 2.76
N VAL A 59 -10.93 -6.92 2.35
CA VAL A 59 -10.78 -8.30 2.84
C VAL A 59 -10.53 -8.31 4.35
N LEU A 60 -9.58 -7.50 4.84
CA LEU A 60 -9.24 -7.46 6.27
C LEU A 60 -10.41 -6.95 7.13
N LEU A 61 -11.14 -5.94 6.65
CA LEU A 61 -12.34 -5.43 7.33
C LEU A 61 -13.49 -6.42 7.34
N SER A 62 -13.60 -7.27 6.32
CA SER A 62 -14.64 -8.30 6.22
C SER A 62 -14.30 -9.56 7.02
N GLY A 63 -13.21 -9.54 7.81
CA GLY A 63 -12.78 -10.67 8.64
C GLY A 63 -11.84 -11.66 7.93
N GLY A 64 -11.45 -11.40 6.68
CA GLY A 64 -10.45 -12.19 5.96
C GLY A 64 -9.02 -11.97 6.49
N ASN A 65 -8.07 -12.72 5.95
CA ASN A 65 -6.64 -12.65 6.28
C ASN A 65 -5.76 -13.06 5.07
N PHE A 66 -4.45 -12.84 5.19
CA PHE A 66 -3.44 -13.19 4.17
C PHE A 66 -2.31 -14.06 4.73
N SER A 67 -2.64 -14.88 5.73
CA SER A 67 -1.69 -15.71 6.49
C SER A 67 -2.09 -17.18 6.57
N LYS A 68 -3.33 -17.54 6.20
CA LYS A 68 -3.89 -18.89 6.26
C LYS A 68 -4.17 -19.46 4.87
N ASP A 69 -4.43 -20.76 4.84
CA ASP A 69 -4.82 -21.52 3.65
C ASP A 69 -3.77 -21.39 2.52
N ILE A 70 -4.17 -20.88 1.35
CA ILE A 70 -3.28 -20.66 0.22
C ILE A 70 -2.19 -19.62 0.51
N PHE A 71 -2.34 -18.82 1.57
CA PHE A 71 -1.38 -17.81 2.01
C PHE A 71 -0.57 -18.26 3.24
N GLN A 72 -0.64 -19.55 3.60
CA GLN A 72 0.11 -20.11 4.73
C GLN A 72 1.61 -19.78 4.63
N GLY A 73 2.13 -19.07 5.63
CA GLY A 73 3.54 -18.68 5.71
C GLY A 73 3.91 -17.41 4.94
N TRP A 74 2.94 -16.67 4.38
CA TRP A 74 3.21 -15.44 3.64
C TRP A 74 3.25 -14.20 4.54
N MET A 75 2.10 -13.72 5.03
CA MET A 75 2.07 -12.60 5.97
C MET A 75 2.36 -13.05 7.40
N LYS A 76 2.96 -12.14 8.19
CA LYS A 76 3.42 -12.42 9.56
C LYS A 76 2.28 -12.82 10.52
N ASP A 77 1.05 -12.35 10.28
CA ASP A 77 -0.12 -12.58 11.12
C ASP A 77 -1.42 -12.37 10.31
N ASP A 78 -2.56 -12.67 10.94
CA ASP A 78 -3.88 -12.62 10.31
C ASP A 78 -4.43 -11.21 10.09
N LYS A 79 -3.74 -10.17 10.61
CA LYS A 79 -4.23 -8.79 10.60
C LYS A 79 -3.42 -7.86 9.74
N THR A 80 -2.29 -8.30 9.21
CA THR A 80 -1.35 -7.48 8.45
C THR A 80 -1.29 -7.88 6.98
N MET A 81 -1.23 -6.87 6.11
CA MET A 81 -0.87 -7.04 4.70
C MET A 81 0.15 -5.97 4.29
N ILE A 82 1.16 -6.37 3.52
CA ILE A 82 2.05 -5.43 2.81
C ILE A 82 1.59 -5.33 1.37
N ALA A 83 1.23 -4.12 0.94
CA ALA A 83 0.78 -3.84 -0.42
C ALA A 83 1.47 -2.59 -0.96
N CYS A 84 1.39 -2.36 -2.26
CA CYS A 84 2.00 -1.18 -2.88
C CYS A 84 1.08 -0.47 -3.86
N CYS A 85 1.37 0.81 -4.10
CA CYS A 85 0.95 1.48 -5.32
C CYS A 85 1.66 0.81 -6.50
N THR A 86 0.89 0.50 -7.53
CA THR A 86 1.32 -0.23 -8.73
C THR A 86 2.03 0.64 -9.75
N ASP A 87 2.33 1.90 -9.41
CA ASP A 87 3.27 2.73 -10.17
C ASP A 87 4.63 2.02 -10.21
N ALA A 88 4.86 1.28 -11.30
CA ALA A 88 6.02 0.44 -11.48
C ALA A 88 7.32 1.22 -11.68
N ILE A 89 7.27 2.55 -11.78
CA ILE A 89 8.46 3.41 -11.83
C ILE A 89 8.83 3.88 -10.42
N ARG A 90 7.84 4.28 -9.63
CA ARG A 90 8.07 4.85 -8.29
C ARG A 90 7.08 4.29 -7.25
N PRO A 91 7.11 2.97 -7.00
CA PRO A 91 6.12 2.34 -6.16
C PRO A 91 6.25 2.84 -4.72
N VAL A 92 5.11 2.82 -4.03
CA VAL A 92 5.01 3.18 -2.61
C VAL A 92 4.49 1.96 -1.86
N THR A 93 5.22 1.53 -0.84
CA THR A 93 4.86 0.36 -0.03
C THR A 93 4.13 0.79 1.24
N PHE A 94 2.99 0.16 1.47
CA PHE A 94 2.12 0.37 2.62
C PHE A 94 2.06 -0.89 3.49
N LYS A 95 2.06 -0.70 4.80
CA LYS A 95 1.55 -1.68 5.77
C LYS A 95 0.09 -1.37 6.04
N ILE A 96 -0.77 -2.36 5.86
CA ILE A 96 -2.20 -2.31 6.16
C ILE A 96 -2.43 -3.25 7.33
N GLU A 97 -3.00 -2.75 8.42
CA GLU A 97 -3.16 -3.49 9.66
C GLU A 97 -4.56 -3.28 10.24
N ARG A 98 -5.21 -4.37 10.62
CA ARG A 98 -6.48 -4.28 11.36
C ARG A 98 -6.18 -3.83 12.79
N ILE A 99 -6.88 -2.79 13.22
CA ILE A 99 -6.85 -2.32 14.60
C ILE A 99 -7.80 -3.23 15.38
N ASP A 100 -7.30 -3.85 16.44
CA ASP A 100 -8.14 -4.59 17.38
C ASP A 100 -8.92 -3.56 18.22
N GLU A 101 -10.21 -3.80 18.49
CA GLU A 101 -11.03 -2.92 19.35
C GLU A 101 -10.46 -2.78 20.77
#